data_AF-A0A095X858-F1
#
_entry.id   AF-A0A095X858-F1
#
_cell.length_a   1.000
_cell.length_b   1.000
_cell.length_c   1.000
_cell.angle_alpha   90.00
_cell.angle_beta   90.00
_cell.angle_gamma   90.00
#
_symmetry.space_group_name_H-M   'P 1'
#
loop_
_entity.id
_entity.type
_entity.pdbx_description
1 polymer ?
#
loop_
_entity_poly.entity_id
_entity_poly.type
_entity_poly.pdbx_seq_one_letter_code
_entity_poly.pdbx_strand_id
1 'polypeptide(L)'
;MKAFPPFLYYVFLAGVLCAACVLGLLTNVKYAAWFLAAGLAVQLICRIIPGRNLVPRVRSLKIDVTILSVLILLLLYLGQWGIRR
;
A
#
# COMPACT_ATOMS: atom_id res chain seq x y z
N MET A 1 19.18 18.71 7.45
CA MET A 1 19.53 17.76 6.38
C MET A 1 18.26 16.97 6.03
N LYS A 2 17.72 17.12 4.81
CA LYS A 2 16.54 16.36 4.36
C LYS A 2 16.92 14.88 4.37
N ALA A 3 16.39 14.11 5.32
CA ALA A 3 16.59 12.67 5.38
C ALA A 3 16.12 12.10 4.04
N PHE A 4 17.05 11.58 3.24
CA PHE A 4 16.70 10.87 2.02
C PHE A 4 15.72 9.76 2.43
N PRO A 5 14.53 9.67 1.79
CA PRO A 5 13.64 8.57 2.05
C PRO A 5 14.39 7.26 1.83
N PRO A 6 14.29 6.29 2.75
CA PRO A 6 15.15 5.13 2.72
C PRO A 6 14.93 4.39 1.40
N PHE A 7 16.00 4.16 0.64
CA PHE A 7 15.97 3.44 -0.63
C PHE A 7 15.12 2.16 -0.57
N LEU A 8 15.21 1.44 0.55
CA LEU A 8 14.43 0.24 0.86
C LEU A 8 12.91 0.45 0.77
N TYR A 9 12.39 1.63 1.10
CA TYR A 9 10.97 1.94 1.00
C TYR A 9 10.50 1.96 -0.46
N TYR A 10 11.27 2.55 -1.37
CA TYR A 10 10.93 2.56 -2.80
C TYR A 10 11.07 1.18 -3.42
N VAL A 11 12.09 0.42 -3.03
CA VAL A 11 12.27 -0.96 -3.47
C VAL A 11 11.10 -1.83 -3.00
N PHE A 12 10.66 -1.68 -1.75
CA PHE A 12 9.48 -2.37 -1.25
C PHE A 12 8.22 -1.99 -2.04
N LEU A 13 7.99 -0.70 -2.28
CA LEU A 13 6.81 -0.23 -3.01
C LEU A 13 6.79 -0.73 -4.47
N ALA A 14 7.94 -0.69 -5.14
CA ALA A 14 8.12 -1.25 -6.47
C ALA A 14 7.90 -2.78 -6.48
N GLY A 15 8.40 -3.48 -5.47
CA GLY A 15 8.19 -4.93 -5.29
C GLY A 15 6.72 -5.29 -5.11
N VAL A 16 6.00 -4.55 -4.26
CA VAL A 16 4.55 -4.75 -4.04
C VAL A 16 3.76 -4.51 -5.33
N LEU A 17 4.08 -3.46 -6.08
CA LEU A 17 3.47 -3.17 -7.39
C LEU A 17 3.75 -4.27 -8.41
N CYS A 18 4.99 -4.75 -8.49
CA CYS A 18 5.39 -5.80 -9.41
C CYS A 18 4.70 -7.12 -9.08
N ALA A 19 4.69 -7.51 -7.80
CA ALA A 19 3.99 -8.71 -7.32
C ALA A 19 2.47 -8.60 -7.56
N ALA A 20 1.87 -7.44 -7.34
CA ALA A 20 0.45 -7.22 -7.65
C ALA A 20 0.14 -7.36 -9.15
N CYS A 21 1.02 -6.87 -10.04
CA CYS A 21 0.86 -7.05 -11.48
C CYS A 21 0.97 -8.52 -11.87
N VAL A 22 1.98 -9.23 -11.35
CA VAL A 22 2.17 -10.67 -11.62
C VAL A 22 0.97 -11.48 -11.11
N LEU A 23 0.48 -11.20 -9.90
CA LEU A 23 -0.72 -11.84 -9.36
C LEU A 23 -1.96 -11.54 -10.22
N GLY A 24 -2.11 -10.30 -10.69
CA GLY A 24 -3.22 -9.91 -11.56
C GLY A 24 -3.20 -10.60 -12.91
N LEU A 25 -2.00 -10.84 -13.46
CA LEU A 25 -1.81 -11.52 -14.75
C LEU A 25 -1.94 -13.05 -14.66
N LEU A 26 -1.41 -13.66 -13.59
CA LEU A 26 -1.33 -15.13 -13.46
C LEU A 26 -2.54 -15.75 -12.75
N THR A 27 -3.20 -14.99 -11.88
CA THR A 27 -4.27 -15.54 -11.04
C THR A 27 -5.58 -14.83 -11.31
N ASN A 28 -6.02 -13.97 -10.38
CA ASN A 28 -7.23 -13.20 -10.48
C ASN A 28 -6.97 -11.80 -9.94
N VAL A 29 -7.62 -10.81 -10.55
CA VAL A 29 -7.56 -9.40 -10.13
C VAL A 29 -7.95 -9.22 -8.65
N LYS A 30 -8.78 -10.12 -8.12
CA LYS A 30 -9.11 -10.21 -6.69
C LYS A 30 -7.88 -10.37 -5.80
N TYR A 31 -7.00 -11.33 -6.11
CA TYR A 31 -5.81 -11.58 -5.28
C TYR A 31 -4.81 -10.43 -5.39
N ALA A 32 -4.69 -9.81 -6.57
CA ALA A 32 -3.91 -8.59 -6.75
C ALA A 32 -4.45 -7.42 -5.90
N ALA A 33 -5.77 -7.23 -5.88
CA ALA A 33 -6.42 -6.18 -5.09
C ALA A 33 -6.22 -6.39 -3.57
N TRP A 34 -6.35 -7.63 -3.09
CA TRP A 34 -6.09 -7.96 -1.68
C TRP A 34 -4.62 -7.81 -1.31
N PHE A 35 -3.71 -8.19 -2.20
CA PHE A 35 -2.27 -8.02 -2.00
C PHE A 35 -1.87 -6.54 -1.94
N LEU A 36 -2.42 -5.71 -2.83
CA LEU A 36 -2.23 -4.26 -2.78
C LEU A 36 -2.78 -3.64 -1.50
N ALA A 37 -3.97 -4.08 -1.05
CA ALA A 37 -4.54 -3.62 0.22
C ALA A 37 -3.64 -3.97 1.41
N ALA A 38 -3.06 -5.18 1.43
CA ALA A 38 -2.12 -5.60 2.47
C ALA A 38 -0.84 -4.75 2.46
N GLY A 39 -0.26 -4.47 1.28
CA GLY A 39 0.91 -3.61 1.15
C GLY A 39 0.66 -2.17 1.63
N LEU A 40 -0.50 -1.61 1.32
CA LEU A 40 -0.92 -0.29 1.82
C LEU A 40 -1.18 -0.29 3.33
N ALA A 41 -1.70 -1.38 3.89
CA ALA A 41 -1.88 -1.51 5.33
C ALA A 41 -0.54 -1.55 6.08
N VAL A 42 0.46 -2.26 5.54
CA VAL A 42 1.84 -2.25 6.08
C VAL A 42 2.40 -0.82 6.04
N GLN A 43 2.18 -0.09 4.95
CA GLN A 43 2.60 1.30 4.82
C GLN A 43 1.89 2.24 5.82
N LEU A 44 0.60 2.02 6.07
CA LEU A 44 -0.18 2.74 7.06
C LEU A 44 0.38 2.51 8.48
N ILE A 45 0.65 1.26 8.84
CA ILE A 45 1.25 0.90 10.14
C ILE A 45 2.63 1.55 10.29
N CYS A 46 3.47 1.48 9.25
CA CYS A 46 4.79 2.11 9.24
C CYS A 46 4.72 3.64 9.38
N ARG A 47 3.61 4.28 8.99
CA ARG A 47 3.37 5.72 9.17
C ARG A 47 2.89 6.08 10.58
N ILE A 48 2.16 5.19 11.25
CA ILE A 48 1.62 5.42 12.59
C ILE A 48 2.69 5.25 13.66
N ILE A 49 3.65 4.33 13.48
CA ILE A 49 4.73 4.08 14.45
C ILE A 49 5.65 5.32 14.54
N PRO A 50 5.63 6.07 15.65
CA PRO A 50 6.49 7.23 15.83
C PRO A 50 7.96 6.78 16.02
N GLY A 51 8.91 7.53 15.46
CA GLY A 51 10.36 7.29 15.63
C GLY A 51 11.07 6.62 14.46
N ARG A 52 10.33 6.19 13.43
CA ARG A 52 10.90 5.64 12.19
C ARG A 52 10.65 6.62 11.04
N ASN A 53 11.68 7.37 10.63
CA ASN A 53 11.69 8.17 9.39
C ASN A 53 11.67 7.28 8.12
N LEU A 54 10.92 6.18 8.16
CA LEU A 54 10.91 5.16 7.12
C LEU A 54 10.03 5.55 5.93
N VAL A 55 9.08 6.47 6.13
CA VAL A 55 8.16 6.91 5.07
C VAL A 55 8.24 8.42 4.93
N PRO A 56 8.57 8.95 3.73
CA PRO A 56 8.59 10.38 3.49
C PRO A 56 7.20 10.98 3.71
N ARG A 57 7.13 12.05 4.52
CA ARG A 57 5.92 12.83 4.72
C ARG A 57 5.85 13.92 3.66
N VAL A 58 4.82 13.89 2.83
CA VAL A 58 4.65 14.87 1.74
C VAL A 58 3.80 16.06 2.20
N ARG A 59 2.84 15.85 3.11
CA ARG A 59 1.90 16.91 3.52
C ARG A 59 1.60 16.95 5.01
N SER A 60 0.76 16.04 5.50
CA SER A 60 0.37 15.94 6.90
C SER A 60 0.04 14.49 7.23
N LEU A 61 0.54 14.01 8.37
CA LEU A 61 0.37 12.62 8.79
C LEU A 61 -1.10 12.21 8.86
N LYS A 62 -1.99 13.11 9.29
CA LYS A 62 -3.43 12.86 9.36
C LYS A 62 -4.04 12.63 7.97
N ILE A 63 -3.74 13.51 7.02
CA ILE A 63 -4.24 13.42 5.64
C ILE A 63 -3.71 12.16 4.95
N ASP A 64 -2.42 11.88 5.14
CA ASP A 64 -1.73 10.72 4.61
C ASP A 64 -2.31 9.39 5.13
N VAL A 65 -2.67 9.34 6.41
CA VAL A 65 -3.35 8.20 7.05
C VAL A 65 -4.77 8.04 6.52
N THR A 66 -5.54 9.13 6.42
CA THR A 66 -6.91 9.09 5.91
C THR A 66 -6.94 8.58 4.46
N ILE A 67 -6.10 9.12 3.57
CA ILE A 67 -6.05 8.70 2.17
C ILE A 67 -5.69 7.22 2.04
N LEU A 68 -4.68 6.75 2.79
CA LEU A 68 -4.31 5.33 2.79
C LEU A 68 -5.44 4.44 3.29
N SER A 69 -6.14 4.84 4.35
CA SER A 69 -7.27 4.06 4.88
C SER A 69 -8.41 3.93 3.87
N VAL A 70 -8.73 5.01 3.14
CA VAL A 70 -9.76 5.01 2.11
C VAL A 70 -9.36 4.12 0.94
N LEU A 71 -8.10 4.19 0.48
CA LEU A 71 -7.56 3.33 -0.58
C LEU A 71 -7.60 1.84 -0.22
N ILE A 72 -7.26 1.49 1.03
CA ILE A 72 -7.33 0.11 1.52
C ILE A 72 -8.76 -0.40 1.47
N LEU A 73 -9.73 0.36 1.99
CA LEU A 73 -11.15 -0.02 1.97
C LEU A 73 -11.68 -0.17 0.55
N LEU A 74 -11.29 0.73 -0.36
CA LEU A 74 -11.69 0.67 -1.77
C LEU A 74 -11.16 -0.61 -2.45
N LEU A 75 -9.89 -0.97 -2.22
CA LEU A 75 -9.28 -2.18 -2.77
C LEU A 75 -9.89 -3.46 -2.20
N LEU A 76 -10.22 -3.47 -0.90
CA LEU A 76 -10.93 -4.58 -0.29
C LEU A 76 -12.33 -4.74 -0.91
N TYR A 77 -13.07 -3.64 -1.09
CA TYR A 77 -14.37 -3.65 -1.76
C TYR A 77 -14.27 -4.18 -3.20
N LEU A 78 -13.31 -3.68 -3.98
CA LEU A 78 -13.04 -4.15 -5.35
C LEU A 78 -12.69 -5.64 -5.40
N GLY A 79 -11.87 -6.12 -4.46
CA GLY A 79 -11.52 -7.53 -4.36
C GLY A 79 -12.71 -8.45 -4.02
N GLN A 80 -13.70 -7.94 -3.29
CA GLN A 80 -14.95 -8.66 -3.00
C GLN A 80 -15.88 -8.70 -4.21
N TRP A 81 -15.82 -7.71 -5.10
CA TRP A 81 -16.66 -7.64 -6.30
C TRP A 81 -16.41 -8.81 -7.27
N GLY A 82 -15.18 -9.33 -7.31
CA GLY A 82 -14.81 -10.53 -8.07
C GLY A 82 -15.31 -11.86 -7.52
N ILE A 83 -16.10 -11.89 -6.42
CA ILE A 83 -16.62 -13.12 -5.79
C ILE A 83 -17.96 -13.57 -6.43
N ARG A 84 -18.63 -12.71 -7.21
CA ARG A 84 -19.98 -12.98 -7.76
C ARG A 84 -20.00 -13.48 -9.22
N ARG A 85 -18.97 -14.18 -9.71
CA ARG A 85 -19.03 -14.87 -11.01
C ARG A 85 -18.72 -16.35 -10.84
#